data_AF-A0A3D6B919-F1
#
_entry.id   AF-A0A3D6B919-F1
#
_cell.length_a   1.000
_cell.length_b   1.000
_cell.length_c   1.000
_cell.angle_alpha   90.00
_cell.angle_beta   90.00
_cell.angle_gamma   90.00
#
_symmetry.space_group_name_H-M   'P 1'
#
loop_
_entity.id
_entity.type
_entity.pdbx_description
1 polymer ?
#
loop_
_entity_poly.entity_id
_entity_poly.type
_entity_poly.pdbx_seq_one_letter_code
_entity_poly.pdbx_strand_id
1 'polypeptide(L)'
;MDAKEIFNKALNTNYLIIDEGELKTVLDNSEIIRVEDTHLSDFIRVLKYDDKLFFQETTFKKEILIRKMDSMKDVDFFVQERLDYYERKWDGCGCKIDYYE
;
A
#
# COMPACT_ATOMS: atom_id res chain seq x y z
N MET A 1 -2.20 -16.82 9.24
CA MET A 1 -1.11 -17.68 8.71
C MET A 1 0.24 -17.19 9.25
N ASP A 2 1.31 -17.96 9.06
CA ASP A 2 2.67 -17.47 9.38
C ASP A 2 3.14 -16.43 8.36
N ALA A 3 3.98 -15.49 8.78
CA ALA A 3 4.53 -14.42 7.93
C ALA A 3 5.13 -14.96 6.62
N LYS A 4 5.90 -16.04 6.70
CA LYS A 4 6.53 -16.69 5.55
C LYS A 4 5.51 -17.19 4.53
N GLU A 5 4.37 -17.72 4.99
CA GLU A 5 3.32 -18.21 4.10
C GLU A 5 2.59 -17.05 3.40
N ILE A 6 2.35 -15.96 4.13
CA ILE A 6 1.77 -14.72 3.59
C ILE A 6 2.65 -14.17 2.46
N PHE A 7 3.94 -13.97 2.73
CA PHE A 7 4.88 -13.46 1.74
C PHE A 7 5.03 -14.42 0.55
N ASN A 8 5.10 -15.73 0.77
CA ASN A 8 5.14 -16.71 -0.33
C ASN A 8 3.90 -16.68 -1.20
N LYS A 9 2.70 -16.52 -0.62
CA LYS A 9 1.47 -16.36 -1.41
C LYS A 9 1.51 -15.05 -2.20
N ALA A 10 1.88 -13.94 -1.56
CA ALA A 10 2.02 -12.64 -2.22
C ALA A 10 3.08 -12.60 -3.34
N LEU A 11 4.08 -13.51 -3.32
CA LEU A 11 5.04 -13.67 -4.41
C LEU A 11 4.43 -14.36 -5.65
N ASN A 12 3.42 -15.20 -5.45
CA ASN A 12 2.79 -15.99 -6.51
C ASN A 12 1.45 -15.41 -6.99
N THR A 13 0.98 -14.32 -6.38
CA THR A 13 -0.25 -13.63 -6.75
C THR A 13 0.01 -12.15 -7.04
N ASN A 14 -0.88 -11.52 -7.82
CA ASN A 14 -0.79 -10.07 -8.07
C ASN A 14 -1.02 -9.24 -6.80
N TYR A 15 -1.84 -9.73 -5.90
CA TYR A 15 -2.06 -9.17 -4.56
C TYR A 15 -2.63 -10.28 -3.67
N LEU A 16 -2.48 -10.10 -2.36
CA LEU A 16 -3.05 -10.95 -1.33
C LEU A 16 -3.85 -10.07 -0.37
N ILE A 17 -5.10 -10.42 -0.11
CA ILE A 17 -5.91 -9.79 0.93
C ILE A 17 -5.64 -10.55 2.23
N ILE A 18 -5.32 -9.82 3.29
CA ILE A 18 -5.08 -10.35 4.62
C ILE A 18 -5.96 -9.64 5.65
N ASP A 19 -6.08 -10.22 6.84
CA ASP A 19 -6.75 -9.59 7.98
C ASP A 19 -5.77 -8.82 8.89
N GLU A 20 -6.31 -8.15 9.92
CA GLU A 20 -5.50 -7.36 10.88
C GLU A 20 -4.53 -8.21 11.71
N GLY A 21 -4.88 -9.45 12.04
CA GLY A 21 -4.01 -10.36 12.79
C GLY A 21 -2.82 -10.84 11.95
N GLU A 22 -3.09 -11.11 10.67
CA GLU A 22 -2.08 -11.41 9.67
C GLU A 22 -1.20 -10.20 9.36
N LEU A 23 -1.77 -9.00 9.30
CA LEU A 23 -1.00 -7.76 9.13
C LEU A 23 -0.03 -7.56 10.28
N LYS A 24 -0.49 -7.75 11.52
CA LYS A 24 0.41 -7.65 12.69
C LYS A 24 1.57 -8.64 12.57
N THR A 25 1.27 -9.88 12.17
CA THR A 25 2.28 -10.91 11.96
C THR A 25 3.29 -10.52 10.88
N VAL A 26 2.83 -9.91 9.78
CA VAL A 26 3.68 -9.37 8.71
C VAL A 26 4.58 -8.24 9.22
N LEU A 27 4.02 -7.27 9.95
CA LEU A 27 4.75 -6.12 10.45
C LEU A 27 5.79 -6.51 11.51
N ASP A 28 5.47 -7.48 12.38
CA ASP A 28 6.38 -7.97 13.41
C ASP A 28 7.57 -8.77 12.82
N ASN A 29 7.44 -9.27 11.58
CA ASN A 29 8.44 -10.12 10.91
C ASN A 29 9.09 -9.46 9.70
N SER A 30 8.80 -8.20 9.38
CA SER A 30 9.37 -7.49 8.24
C SER A 30 9.97 -6.16 8.65
N GLU A 31 10.92 -5.68 7.85
CA GLU A 31 11.51 -4.37 8.04
C GLU A 31 10.67 -3.32 7.28
N ILE A 32 10.23 -2.28 7.96
CA ILE A 32 9.48 -1.20 7.33
C ILE A 32 10.48 -0.20 6.74
N ILE A 33 10.56 -0.15 5.42
CA ILE A 33 11.45 0.77 4.70
C ILE A 33 10.85 2.17 4.65
N ARG A 34 9.54 2.25 4.41
CA ARG A 34 8.85 3.51 4.18
C ARG A 34 7.41 3.42 4.67
N VAL A 35 6.93 4.51 5.23
CA VAL A 35 5.52 4.70 5.60
C VAL A 35 5.07 6.00 4.99
N GLU A 36 3.97 5.96 4.27
CA GLU A 36 3.30 7.13 3.70
C GLU A 36 1.89 7.21 4.28
N ASP A 37 1.56 8.35 4.86
CA ASP A 37 0.20 8.62 5.32
C ASP A 37 -0.64 9.09 4.14
N THR A 38 -1.68 8.34 3.77
CA THR A 38 -2.56 8.74 2.67
C THR A 38 -3.59 9.78 3.09
N HIS A 39 -3.75 10.02 4.40
CA HIS A 39 -4.78 10.84 5.02
C HIS A 39 -6.25 10.51 4.63
N LEU A 40 -6.46 9.46 3.83
CA LEU A 40 -7.74 9.13 3.20
C LEU A 40 -8.13 7.66 3.39
N SER A 41 -7.17 6.74 3.41
CA SER A 41 -7.40 5.30 3.57
C SER A 41 -6.30 4.62 4.39
N ASP A 42 -5.87 5.28 5.48
CA ASP A 42 -4.82 4.77 6.39
C ASP A 42 -3.41 4.83 5.77
N PHE A 43 -2.42 4.22 6.42
CA PHE A 43 -1.03 4.25 5.96
C PHE A 43 -0.76 3.25 4.83
N ILE A 44 0.02 3.70 3.85
CA ILE A 44 0.72 2.85 2.91
C ILE A 44 2.09 2.52 3.50
N ARG A 45 2.48 1.24 3.46
CA ARG A 45 3.78 0.79 3.99
C ARG A 45 4.56 0.01 2.95
N VAL A 46 5.85 0.28 2.86
CA VAL A 46 6.80 -0.51 2.08
C VAL A 46 7.58 -1.37 3.06
N LEU A 47 7.47 -2.67 2.86
CA LEU A 47 8.01 -3.70 3.73
C LEU A 47 9.14 -4.44 3.01
N LYS A 48 10.20 -4.77 3.73
CA LYS A 48 11.27 -5.65 3.28
C LYS A 48 11.20 -6.96 4.03
N TYR A 49 11.19 -8.06 3.29
CA TYR A 49 11.27 -9.40 3.86
C TYR A 49 12.12 -10.27 2.95
N ASP A 50 13.17 -10.89 3.51
CA ASP A 50 14.07 -11.79 2.77
C ASP A 50 14.63 -11.14 1.49
N ASP A 51 15.13 -9.90 1.62
CA ASP A 51 15.62 -9.05 0.52
C ASP A 51 14.62 -8.73 -0.61
N LYS A 52 13.34 -9.02 -0.41
CA LYS A 52 12.26 -8.68 -1.34
C LYS A 52 11.43 -7.53 -0.80
N LEU A 53 10.90 -6.73 -1.72
CA LEU A 53 10.05 -5.60 -1.41
C LEU A 53 8.58 -6.00 -1.51
N PHE A 54 7.81 -5.56 -0.54
CA PHE A 54 6.38 -5.72 -0.48
C PHE A 54 5.74 -4.38 -0.19
N PHE A 55 4.57 -4.20 -0.76
CA PHE A 55 3.74 -3.03 -0.59
C PHE A 55 2.48 -3.44 0.15
N GLN A 56 2.20 -2.73 1.24
CA GLN A 56 0.99 -2.89 2.02
C GLN A 56 0.14 -1.63 1.88
N GLU A 57 -1.10 -1.79 1.44
CA GLU A 57 -2.11 -0.72 1.43
C GLU A 57 -3.38 -1.18 2.14
N THR A 58 -4.13 -0.23 2.67
CA THR A 58 -5.48 -0.45 3.15
C THR A 58 -6.43 0.22 2.15
N THR A 59 -7.39 -0.54 1.61
CA THR A 59 -8.37 0.01 0.66
C THR A 59 -9.47 0.78 1.39
N PHE A 60 -10.24 1.58 0.66
CA PHE A 60 -11.45 2.24 1.19
C PHE A 60 -12.47 1.27 1.81
N LYS A 61 -12.45 -0.01 1.43
CA LYS A 61 -13.32 -1.05 2.00
C LYS A 61 -12.75 -1.66 3.28
N LYS A 62 -11.65 -1.12 3.80
CA LYS A 62 -10.88 -1.64 4.94
C LYS A 62 -10.27 -3.02 4.67
N GLU A 63 -9.97 -3.33 3.42
CA GLU A 63 -9.24 -4.55 3.06
C GLU A 63 -7.74 -4.25 3.10
N ILE A 64 -6.95 -5.12 3.74
CA ILE A 64 -5.50 -4.97 3.80
C ILE A 64 -4.90 -5.80 2.67
N LEU A 65 -4.20 -5.14 1.76
CA LEU A 65 -3.57 -5.74 0.61
C LEU A 65 -2.07 -5.82 0.80
N ILE A 66 -1.48 -6.94 0.41
CA ILE A 66 -0.03 -7.10 0.23
C ILE A 66 0.26 -7.45 -1.22
N ARG A 67 1.22 -6.73 -1.81
CA ARG A 67 1.71 -6.94 -3.17
C ARG A 67 3.22 -6.98 -3.20
N LYS A 68 3.81 -7.90 -3.96
CA LYS A 68 5.25 -7.90 -4.24
C LYS A 68 5.60 -6.71 -5.14
N MET A 69 6.71 -6.06 -4.85
CA MET A 69 7.33 -5.05 -5.72
C MET A 69 8.71 -5.53 -6.17
N ASP A 70 9.04 -5.26 -7.43
CA ASP A 70 10.34 -5.67 -8.00
C ASP A 70 11.43 -4.64 -7.70
N SER A 71 11.08 -3.36 -7.55
CA SER A 71 12.02 -2.30 -7.20
C SER A 71 11.37 -1.15 -6.44
N MET A 72 12.21 -0.31 -5.80
CA MET A 72 11.75 0.95 -5.20
C MET A 72 11.17 1.91 -6.25
N LYS A 73 11.62 1.85 -7.51
CA LYS A 73 11.02 2.67 -8.59
C LYS A 73 9.59 2.25 -8.89
N ASP A 74 9.31 0.94 -8.84
CA ASP A 74 7.95 0.44 -9.03
C ASP A 74 7.05 0.84 -7.85
N VAL A 75 7.60 0.84 -6.63
CA VAL A 75 6.94 1.39 -5.44
C VAL A 75 6.57 2.86 -5.66
N ASP A 76 7.52 3.69 -6.06
CA ASP A 76 7.30 5.13 -6.28
C ASP A 76 6.24 5.38 -7.36
N PHE A 77 6.33 4.66 -8.48
CA PHE A 77 5.34 4.75 -9.56
C PHE A 77 3.95 4.33 -9.09
N PHE A 78 3.85 3.26 -8.30
CA PHE A 78 2.57 2.77 -7.79
C PHE A 78 1.94 3.73 -6.78
N VAL A 79 2.74 4.30 -5.86
CA VAL A 79 2.28 5.34 -4.93
C VAL A 79 1.76 6.54 -5.71
N GLN A 80 2.50 6.99 -6.73
CA GLN A 80 2.09 8.11 -7.56
C GLN A 80 0.79 7.82 -8.34
N GLU A 81 0.65 6.62 -8.93
CA GLU A 81 -0.62 6.22 -9.57
C GLU A 81 -1.80 6.19 -8.59
N ARG A 82 -1.58 5.81 -7.31
CA ARG A 82 -2.63 5.84 -6.29
C ARG A 82 -3.02 7.26 -5.89
N LEU A 83 -2.04 8.14 -5.69
CA LEU A 83 -2.28 9.55 -5.41
C LEU A 83 -3.02 10.23 -6.57
N ASP A 84 -2.57 10.01 -7.81
CA ASP A 84 -3.26 10.45 -9.03
C ASP A 84 -4.70 9.92 -9.11
N TYR A 85 -4.94 8.66 -8.73
CA TYR A 85 -6.28 8.08 -8.69
C TYR A 85 -7.17 8.78 -7.65
N TYR A 86 -6.63 9.13 -6.49
CA TYR A 86 -7.34 9.90 -5.48
C TYR A 86 -7.60 11.35 -5.93
N GLU A 87 -6.64 12.00 -6.57
CA GLU A 87 -6.81 13.34 -7.15
C GLU A 87 -7.90 13.34 -8.23
N ARG A 88 -7.88 12.39 -9.17
CA ARG A 88 -8.93 12.29 -10.22
C ARG A 88 -10.31 11.94 -9.68
N LYS A 89 -10.38 11.20 -8.57
CA LYS A 89 -11.64 10.97 -7.84
C LYS A 89 -12.15 12.27 -7.19
N TRP A 90 -11.25 13.15 -6.76
CA TRP A 90 -11.59 14.49 -6.29
C TRP A 90 -12.02 15.41 -7.44
N ASP A 91 -11.38 15.29 -8.60
CA ASP A 91 -11.66 16.08 -9.81
C ASP A 91 -13.00 15.72 -10.50
N GLY A 92 -13.71 14.71 -9.97
CA GLY A 92 -15.10 14.39 -10.34
C GLY A 92 -16.16 15.28 -9.67
N CYS A 93 -15.77 16.18 -8.76
CA CYS A 93 -16.64 17.24 -8.25
C CYS A 93 -15.92 18.57 -8.43
N GLY A 94 -16.22 19.25 -9.55
CA GLY A 94 -15.70 20.57 -9.84
C GLY A 94 -16.02 21.55 -8.71
N CYS A 95 -15.03 21.85 -7.90
CA CYS A 95 -14.99 23.06 -7.11
C CYS A 95 -13.71 23.77 -7.48
N LYS A 96 -13.86 24.79 -8.32
CA LYS A 96 -12.88 25.85 -8.54
C LYS A 96 -12.63 26.49 -7.18
N ILE A 97 -11.51 26.15 -6.53
CA ILE A 97 -11.05 26.87 -5.34
C ILE A 97 -10.03 27.89 -5.85
N ASP A 98 -10.50 29.12 -6.04
CA ASP A 98 -9.60 30.26 -6.23
C ASP A 98 -8.94 30.55 -4.87
N TYR A 99 -7.64 30.28 -4.75
CA TYR A 99 -6.83 30.76 -3.65
C TYR A 99 -6.23 32.11 -4.03
N TYR A 100 -6.76 33.17 -3.38
CA TYR A 100 -6.26 34.55 -3.27
C TYR A 100 -6.10 35.39 -4.56
N GLU A 101 -7.01 36.36 -4.73
CA GLU A 101 -6.66 37.78 -4.84
C GLU A 101 -7.36 38.56 -3.71
#